data_AF-A0A7K8GZ19-F1
#
_entry.id   AF-A0A7K8GZ19-F1
#
_cell.length_a   1.000
_cell.length_b   1.000
_cell.length_c   1.000
_cell.angle_alpha   90.00
_cell.angle_beta   90.00
_cell.angle_gamma   90.00
#
_symmetry.space_group_name_H-M   'P 1'
#
loop_
_entity.id
_entity.type
_entity.pdbx_description
1 polymer ?
#
loop_
_entity_poly.entity_id
_entity_poly.type
_entity_poly.pdbx_seq_one_letter_code
_entity_poly.pdbx_strand_id
1 'polypeptide(L)'
;PQGRDLPELRRYIFGDSVDFVAVKRLSLRVFAPCKCREIQGKIQPENPKIPEFSLSENPENPRICPGHERCIPIQEIVETLDLREEGIETLLCYLELHPRNFLELFPPTFSRCRIRCSGGSRQLRELARSSPPLAVVLARERSAGQDPSGSVEFDVISLSDSMGWESPLVKRSLRQLQWNSKGTGNPRNSLEILGSLRESLEFNHSSETGGKSGITVEFLELSFHFRAFGDLNSQELDSIVEFLHSRTVSREKEELRKLRSCFRAFRSVAFQSCLPWPPDKEEEEKSSRLKELLREYFERDGPGSDREDEDEEEEKNLGIAQDWESQIRADIRHFLAIHPDETFSGRAIARIFHGIGSPRFPAQIYGRDRRFWRRHLPLEFQSLSRLATEEILAFR
;
A
#
# COMPACT_ATOMS: atom_id res chain seq x y z
N PRO A 1 12.01 31.52 -20.98
CA PRO A 1 11.17 30.55 -20.23
C PRO A 1 10.66 31.14 -18.90
N GLN A 2 9.34 31.27 -18.72
CA GLN A 2 8.73 31.84 -17.49
C GLN A 2 8.82 30.89 -16.27
N GLY A 3 9.54 29.77 -16.36
CA GLY A 3 9.84 28.86 -15.25
C GLY A 3 8.62 28.20 -14.59
N ARG A 4 7.48 28.15 -15.28
CA ARG A 4 6.21 27.58 -14.76
C ARG A 4 6.13 26.06 -14.87
N ASP A 5 6.99 25.48 -15.70
CA ASP A 5 7.20 24.05 -15.89
C ASP A 5 7.80 23.39 -14.65
N LEU A 6 8.83 23.99 -14.06
CA LEU A 6 9.52 23.43 -12.90
C LEU A 6 8.59 23.23 -11.67
N PRO A 7 7.77 24.21 -11.24
CA PRO A 7 6.77 24.01 -10.20
C PRO A 7 5.73 22.93 -10.53
N GLU A 8 5.33 22.82 -11.80
CA GLU A 8 4.36 21.80 -12.24
C GLU A 8 4.97 20.39 -12.18
N LEU A 9 6.25 20.23 -12.53
CA LEU A 9 6.97 18.96 -12.39
C LEU A 9 7.21 18.59 -10.93
N ARG A 10 7.59 19.56 -10.08
CA ARG A 10 7.74 19.37 -8.63
C ARG A 10 6.45 18.87 -7.99
N ARG A 11 5.29 19.38 -8.45
CA ARG A 11 3.99 18.94 -7.97
C ARG A 11 3.81 17.42 -8.05
N TYR A 12 4.20 16.80 -9.16
CA TYR A 12 4.01 15.35 -9.34
C TYR A 12 4.85 14.53 -8.37
N ILE A 13 6.05 15.00 -8.01
CA ILE A 13 6.92 14.35 -7.01
C ILE A 13 6.20 14.29 -5.66
N PHE A 14 5.57 15.39 -5.24
CA PHE A 14 4.82 15.43 -3.98
C PHE A 14 3.52 14.61 -4.02
N GLY A 15 3.04 14.21 -5.21
CA GLY A 15 1.93 13.27 -5.36
C GLY A 15 2.26 11.86 -4.87
N ASP A 16 3.54 11.48 -4.90
CA ASP A 16 4.05 10.20 -4.42
C ASP A 16 4.62 10.24 -3.00
N SER A 17 4.68 11.43 -2.39
CA SER A 17 5.18 11.59 -1.03
C SER A 17 4.28 10.88 0.00
N VAL A 18 4.87 10.33 1.05
CA VAL A 18 4.18 9.51 2.06
C VAL A 18 4.33 10.13 3.45
N ASP A 19 3.22 10.25 4.21
CA ASP A 19 3.24 10.72 5.60
C ASP A 19 3.86 9.66 6.53
N PHE A 20 4.67 10.09 7.50
CA PHE A 20 5.11 9.21 8.61
C PHE A 20 3.94 8.50 9.30
N VAL A 21 2.82 9.20 9.52
CA VAL A 21 1.62 8.62 10.14
C VAL A 21 1.00 7.53 9.26
N ALA A 22 1.02 7.70 7.94
CA ALA A 22 0.53 6.69 7.01
C ALA A 22 1.42 5.44 7.03
N VAL A 23 2.76 5.61 7.03
CA VAL A 23 3.72 4.51 7.22
C VAL A 23 3.45 3.79 8.54
N LYS A 24 3.33 4.52 9.65
CA LYS A 24 3.05 3.94 10.97
C LYS A 24 1.75 3.13 10.99
N ARG A 25 0.68 3.66 10.42
CA ARG A 25 -0.62 2.96 10.32
C ARG A 25 -0.52 1.71 9.45
N LEU A 26 0.21 1.78 8.33
CA LEU A 26 0.47 0.62 7.48
C LEU A 26 1.22 -0.46 8.26
N SER A 27 2.33 -0.11 8.92
CA SER A 27 3.13 -1.05 9.71
C SER A 27 2.31 -1.72 10.82
N LEU A 28 1.46 -0.96 11.53
CA LEU A 28 0.57 -1.52 12.55
C LEU A 28 -0.46 -2.51 11.96
N ARG A 29 -0.94 -2.28 10.74
CA ARG A 29 -1.89 -3.19 10.08
C ARG A 29 -1.20 -4.44 9.54
N VAL A 30 -0.02 -4.30 8.96
CA VAL A 30 0.80 -5.41 8.44
C VAL A 30 1.25 -6.32 9.58
N PHE A 31 1.79 -5.73 10.66
CA PHE A 31 2.33 -6.42 11.82
C PHE A 31 1.34 -6.46 12.99
N ALA A 32 0.06 -6.74 12.72
CA ALA A 32 -0.93 -6.97 13.76
C ALA A 32 -0.45 -8.02 14.79
N PRO A 33 -0.71 -7.84 16.10
CA PRO A 33 -0.20 -8.73 17.14
C PRO A 33 -0.85 -10.12 17.05
N CYS A 34 -0.06 -11.17 17.28
CA CYS A 34 -0.55 -12.54 17.35
C CYS A 34 -0.52 -13.11 18.77
N LYS A 35 -1.19 -14.25 18.98
CA LYS A 35 -1.26 -14.95 20.27
C LYS A 35 -0.22 -16.06 20.43
N CYS A 36 0.76 -16.17 19.53
CA CYS A 36 1.75 -17.26 19.55
C CYS A 36 2.53 -17.33 20.87
N ARG A 37 2.89 -16.17 21.45
CA ARG A 37 3.56 -16.10 22.75
C ARG A 37 2.67 -16.62 23.89
N GLU A 38 1.38 -16.29 23.89
CA GLU A 38 0.42 -16.78 24.89
C GLU A 38 0.19 -18.29 24.78
N ILE A 39 0.15 -18.81 23.55
CA ILE A 39 -0.07 -20.23 23.28
C ILE A 39 1.14 -21.04 23.75
N GLN A 40 2.37 -20.60 23.44
CA GLN A 40 3.56 -21.31 23.88
C GLN A 40 3.75 -21.26 25.41
N GLY A 41 3.42 -20.13 26.04
CA GLY A 41 3.43 -20.00 27.50
C GLY A 41 2.43 -20.93 28.21
N LYS A 42 1.35 -21.35 27.53
CA LYS A 42 0.39 -22.35 28.04
C LYS A 42 0.78 -23.80 27.75
N ILE A 43 1.64 -24.04 26.75
CA ILE A 43 2.10 -25.38 26.34
C ILE A 43 3.32 -25.85 27.15
N GLN A 44 4.04 -24.95 27.83
CA GLN A 44 5.12 -25.33 28.76
C GLN A 44 4.55 -25.72 30.14
N PRO A 45 4.39 -27.03 30.38
CA PRO A 45 5.16 -27.69 31.43
C PRO A 45 5.92 -28.90 30.85
N GLU A 46 7.19 -29.02 31.25
CA GLU A 46 8.10 -30.16 31.00
C GLU A 46 8.78 -30.25 29.61
N ASN A 47 10.10 -29.98 29.62
CA ASN A 47 11.13 -30.21 28.59
C ASN A 47 11.18 -29.28 27.34
N PRO A 48 12.21 -28.42 27.23
CA PRO A 48 12.48 -27.67 26.00
C PRO A 48 13.23 -28.56 25.00
N LYS A 49 12.52 -29.11 24.01
CA LYS A 49 13.14 -29.40 22.71
C LYS A 49 13.04 -28.14 21.87
N ILE A 50 14.14 -27.39 21.85
CA ILE A 50 14.33 -26.22 21.00
C ILE A 50 14.18 -26.69 19.53
N PRO A 51 13.23 -26.15 18.75
CA PRO A 51 13.23 -26.38 17.31
C PRO A 51 14.45 -25.67 16.71
N GLU A 52 15.27 -26.44 16.00
CA GLU A 52 16.56 -26.07 15.42
C GLU A 52 16.40 -25.19 14.16
N PHE A 53 15.64 -24.09 14.26
CA PHE A 53 15.50 -23.11 13.19
C PHE A 53 15.22 -21.71 13.75
N SER A 54 16.17 -21.16 14.51
CA SER A 54 16.16 -19.76 14.93
C SER A 54 17.52 -19.13 14.66
N LEU A 55 17.73 -18.68 13.42
CA LEU A 55 18.77 -17.69 13.12
C LEU A 55 18.20 -16.31 13.49
N SER A 56 18.18 -15.98 14.77
CA SER A 56 17.98 -14.61 15.25
C SER A 56 19.19 -14.21 16.10
N GLU A 57 19.89 -13.17 15.68
CA GLU A 57 21.12 -12.61 16.30
C GLU A 57 20.87 -11.95 17.68
N ASN A 58 19.67 -12.07 18.27
CA ASN A 58 19.33 -11.50 19.57
C ASN A 58 19.04 -12.61 20.60
N PRO A 59 19.96 -12.86 21.56
CA PRO A 59 19.79 -13.88 22.59
C PRO A 59 18.74 -13.53 23.66
N GLU A 60 18.23 -12.30 23.68
CA GLU A 60 17.27 -11.83 24.70
C GLU A 60 15.79 -12.04 24.33
N ASN A 61 15.47 -12.38 23.06
CA ASN A 61 14.08 -12.64 22.66
C ASN A 61 14.03 -13.52 21.39
N PRO A 62 14.09 -14.86 21.51
CA PRO A 62 13.99 -15.74 20.36
C PRO A 62 12.63 -15.54 19.67
N ARG A 63 12.62 -15.40 18.34
CA ARG A 63 11.37 -15.34 17.57
C ARG A 63 10.63 -16.67 17.72
N ILE A 64 9.38 -16.59 18.19
CA ILE A 64 8.52 -17.75 18.44
C ILE A 64 7.51 -17.90 17.29
N CYS A 65 7.08 -16.77 16.72
CA CYS A 65 6.09 -16.75 15.66
C CYS A 65 6.70 -17.26 14.34
N PRO A 66 6.14 -18.31 13.71
CA PRO A 66 6.58 -18.78 12.40
C PRO A 66 6.18 -17.84 11.25
N GLY A 67 5.33 -16.84 11.55
CA GLY A 67 4.72 -15.94 10.58
C GLY A 67 3.28 -16.36 10.28
N HIS A 68 2.45 -15.37 9.95
CA HIS A 68 1.03 -15.56 9.66
C HIS A 68 0.72 -15.10 8.25
N GLU A 69 -0.09 -15.89 7.54
CA GLU A 69 -0.63 -15.50 6.24
C GLU A 69 -1.74 -14.47 6.47
N ARG A 70 -1.64 -13.31 5.81
CA ARG A 70 -2.50 -12.15 6.04
C ARG A 70 -2.90 -11.50 4.75
N CYS A 71 -4.05 -10.84 4.80
CA CYS A 71 -4.52 -9.98 3.71
C CYS A 71 -4.99 -8.62 4.20
N ILE A 72 -4.81 -7.63 3.33
CA ILE A 72 -5.31 -6.27 3.51
C ILE A 72 -6.08 -5.89 2.22
N PRO A 73 -7.41 -5.64 2.30
CA PRO A 73 -8.19 -5.18 1.13
C PRO A 73 -7.62 -3.90 0.55
N ILE A 74 -7.33 -3.92 -0.76
CA ILE A 74 -6.62 -2.83 -1.46
C ILE A 74 -7.41 -1.52 -1.36
N GLN A 75 -8.69 -1.55 -1.73
CA GLN A 75 -9.53 -0.36 -1.72
C GLN A 75 -9.62 0.29 -0.33
N GLU A 76 -9.79 -0.54 0.71
CA GLU A 76 -9.93 -0.07 2.08
C GLU A 76 -8.63 0.60 2.58
N ILE A 77 -7.47 0.00 2.31
CA ILE A 77 -6.18 0.55 2.77
C ILE A 77 -5.79 1.82 2.01
N VAL A 78 -6.07 1.87 0.70
CA VAL A 78 -5.82 3.03 -0.17
C VAL A 78 -6.61 4.25 0.34
N GLU A 79 -7.89 4.07 0.65
CA GLU A 79 -8.75 5.14 1.19
C GLU A 79 -8.36 5.53 2.62
N THR A 80 -8.06 4.54 3.47
CA THR A 80 -7.76 4.78 4.90
C THR A 80 -6.42 5.49 5.10
N LEU A 81 -5.41 5.14 4.30
CA LEU A 81 -4.07 5.74 4.38
C LEU A 81 -3.89 6.97 3.49
N ASP A 82 -4.80 7.20 2.55
CA ASP A 82 -4.67 8.22 1.49
C ASP A 82 -3.37 8.06 0.67
N LEU A 83 -3.05 6.81 0.33
CA LEU A 83 -1.91 6.41 -0.48
C LEU A 83 -2.38 5.62 -1.69
N ARG A 84 -1.73 5.84 -2.84
CA ARG A 84 -1.98 5.05 -4.04
C ARG A 84 -1.60 3.58 -3.83
N GLU A 85 -2.23 2.69 -4.60
CA GLU A 85 -1.97 1.25 -4.56
C GLU A 85 -0.49 0.94 -4.77
N GLU A 86 0.14 1.58 -5.77
CA GLU A 86 1.55 1.40 -6.10
C GLU A 86 2.48 1.90 -4.97
N GLY A 87 2.04 2.93 -4.25
CA GLY A 87 2.76 3.46 -3.09
C GLY A 87 2.77 2.46 -1.92
N ILE A 88 1.64 1.79 -1.67
CA ILE A 88 1.54 0.76 -0.64
C ILE A 88 2.34 -0.48 -1.05
N GLU A 89 2.21 -0.92 -2.30
CA GLU A 89 2.97 -2.05 -2.85
C GLU A 89 4.48 -1.81 -2.73
N THR A 90 4.96 -0.61 -3.09
CA THR A 90 6.37 -0.23 -2.94
C THR A 90 6.86 -0.35 -1.49
N LEU A 91 6.05 0.08 -0.52
CA LEU A 91 6.38 -0.05 0.90
C LEU A 91 6.45 -1.52 1.35
N LEU A 92 5.54 -2.37 0.86
CA LEU A 92 5.58 -3.81 1.12
C LEU A 92 6.82 -4.47 0.50
N CYS A 93 7.19 -4.10 -0.72
CA CYS A 93 8.42 -4.58 -1.35
C CYS A 93 9.67 -4.14 -0.58
N TYR A 94 9.70 -2.93 0.00
CA TYR A 94 10.82 -2.52 0.86
C TYR A 94 10.93 -3.37 2.13
N LEU A 95 9.82 -3.85 2.68
CA LEU A 95 9.82 -4.77 3.83
C LEU A 95 10.34 -6.15 3.45
N GLU A 96 10.00 -6.62 2.25
CA GLU A 96 10.47 -7.90 1.71
C GLU A 96 11.98 -7.87 1.40
N LEU A 97 12.47 -6.78 0.81
CA LEU A 97 13.90 -6.59 0.50
C LEU A 97 14.75 -6.27 1.73
N HIS A 98 14.14 -6.06 2.91
CA HIS A 98 14.88 -5.76 4.12
C HIS A 98 15.67 -7.00 4.57
N PRO A 99 16.95 -6.90 4.99
CA PRO A 99 17.80 -8.05 5.31
C PRO A 99 17.27 -8.94 6.46
N ARG A 100 16.33 -8.42 7.27
CA ARG A 100 15.65 -9.19 8.33
C ARG A 100 14.41 -9.96 7.86
N ASN A 101 14.09 -9.92 6.56
CA ASN A 101 12.96 -10.60 5.90
C ASN A 101 11.66 -10.47 6.72
N PHE A 102 11.24 -9.23 7.01
CA PHE A 102 10.09 -9.01 7.89
C PHE A 102 8.76 -9.47 7.28
N LEU A 103 8.71 -9.52 5.95
CA LEU A 103 7.52 -9.80 5.17
C LEU A 103 7.90 -10.62 3.93
N GLU A 104 7.04 -11.55 3.55
CA GLU A 104 7.09 -12.27 2.26
C GLU A 104 5.83 -11.90 1.49
N LEU A 105 5.98 -11.33 0.28
CA LEU A 105 4.85 -10.82 -0.50
C LEU A 105 4.38 -11.90 -1.48
N PHE A 106 3.07 -12.15 -1.52
CA PHE A 106 2.44 -13.08 -2.44
C PHE A 106 1.62 -12.34 -3.50
N PRO A 107 1.25 -13.01 -4.60
CA PRO A 107 0.34 -12.43 -5.58
C PRO A 107 -0.97 -11.97 -4.94
N PRO A 108 -1.49 -10.77 -5.30
CA PRO A 108 -2.77 -10.27 -4.80
C PRO A 108 -3.89 -11.29 -4.98
N THR A 109 -4.77 -11.37 -3.98
CA THR A 109 -5.82 -12.38 -3.98
C THR A 109 -7.12 -11.86 -3.37
N PHE A 110 -8.23 -12.47 -3.73
CA PHE A 110 -9.52 -12.20 -3.09
C PHE A 110 -9.51 -12.80 -1.68
N SER A 111 -9.62 -11.95 -0.66
CA SER A 111 -9.52 -12.38 0.75
C SER A 111 -10.87 -12.77 1.32
N ARG A 112 -11.98 -12.14 0.89
CA ARG A 112 -13.31 -12.47 1.40
C ARG A 112 -14.00 -13.52 0.56
N CYS A 113 -14.74 -14.39 1.23
CA CYS A 113 -15.66 -15.33 0.61
C CYS A 113 -17.06 -15.14 1.15
N ARG A 114 -18.03 -15.06 0.24
CA ARG A 114 -19.46 -15.03 0.55
C ARG A 114 -20.12 -16.29 0.03
N ILE A 115 -20.79 -17.01 0.92
CA ILE A 115 -21.53 -18.23 0.60
C ILE A 115 -23.01 -17.94 0.81
N ARG A 116 -23.82 -18.13 -0.24
CA ARG A 116 -25.28 -18.01 -0.20
C ARG A 116 -25.93 -19.35 -0.50
N CYS A 117 -26.86 -19.75 0.35
CA CYS A 117 -27.63 -20.98 0.20
C CYS A 117 -29.11 -20.65 -0.03
N SER A 118 -29.66 -21.06 -1.19
CA SER A 118 -31.09 -20.88 -1.48
C SER A 118 -31.99 -21.67 -0.53
N GLY A 119 -31.51 -22.80 0.00
CA GLY A 119 -32.17 -23.59 1.05
C GLY A 119 -32.01 -23.04 2.47
N GLY A 120 -31.49 -21.83 2.64
CA GLY A 120 -31.38 -21.12 3.91
C GLY A 120 -30.42 -21.78 4.92
N SER A 121 -30.64 -21.50 6.21
CA SER A 121 -29.74 -21.91 7.29
C SER A 121 -29.61 -23.43 7.46
N ARG A 122 -30.64 -24.20 7.08
CA ARG A 122 -30.64 -25.67 7.16
C ARG A 122 -29.65 -26.27 6.16
N GLN A 123 -29.65 -25.80 4.92
CA GLN A 123 -28.72 -26.24 3.88
C GLN A 123 -27.28 -25.90 4.28
N LEU A 124 -27.05 -24.71 4.81
CA LEU A 124 -25.74 -24.26 5.27
C LEU A 124 -25.17 -25.16 6.38
N ARG A 125 -26.00 -25.59 7.33
CA ARG A 125 -25.60 -26.53 8.39
C ARG A 125 -25.31 -27.94 7.85
N GLU A 126 -26.00 -28.38 6.80
CA GLU A 126 -25.72 -29.68 6.17
C GLU A 126 -24.35 -29.66 5.48
N LEU A 127 -24.04 -28.57 4.75
CA LEU A 127 -22.75 -28.39 4.08
C LEU A 127 -21.57 -28.30 5.03
N ALA A 128 -21.77 -27.69 6.20
CA ALA A 128 -20.76 -27.61 7.25
C ALA A 128 -20.32 -29.00 7.76
N ARG A 129 -21.14 -30.05 7.61
CA ARG A 129 -20.71 -31.41 7.95
C ARG A 129 -19.70 -31.97 6.95
N SER A 130 -19.75 -31.52 5.69
CA SER A 130 -18.86 -31.96 4.61
C SER A 130 -17.67 -31.04 4.37
N SER A 131 -17.70 -29.80 4.86
CA SER A 131 -16.63 -28.81 4.65
C SER A 131 -16.08 -28.31 5.99
N PRO A 132 -14.86 -28.73 6.38
CA PRO A 132 -14.21 -28.24 7.59
C PRO A 132 -14.07 -26.70 7.66
N PRO A 133 -13.69 -26.00 6.56
CA PRO A 133 -13.64 -24.53 6.57
C PRO A 133 -14.99 -23.90 6.95
N LEU A 134 -16.09 -24.37 6.35
CA LEU A 134 -17.42 -23.85 6.65
C LEU A 134 -17.87 -24.19 8.09
N ALA A 135 -17.49 -25.36 8.60
CA ALA A 135 -17.79 -25.75 9.98
C ALA A 135 -17.16 -24.78 11.00
N VAL A 136 -15.90 -24.41 10.78
CA VAL A 136 -15.17 -23.47 11.64
C VAL A 136 -15.82 -22.08 11.60
N VAL A 137 -16.20 -21.60 10.42
CA VAL A 137 -16.88 -20.30 10.27
C VAL A 137 -18.21 -20.27 11.02
N LEU A 138 -19.06 -21.30 10.84
CA LEU A 138 -20.34 -21.36 11.57
C LEU A 138 -20.16 -21.48 13.09
N ALA A 139 -19.08 -22.12 13.54
CA ALA A 139 -18.76 -22.17 14.97
C ALA A 139 -18.37 -20.80 15.52
N ARG A 140 -17.66 -19.98 14.74
CA ARG A 140 -17.28 -18.59 15.10
C ARG A 140 -18.49 -17.67 15.17
N GLU A 141 -19.39 -17.70 14.18
CA GLU A 141 -20.61 -16.87 14.19
C GLU A 141 -21.49 -17.17 15.40
N ARG A 142 -21.67 -18.46 15.74
CA ARG A 142 -22.41 -18.86 16.94
C ARG A 142 -21.78 -18.34 18.22
N SER A 143 -20.45 -18.38 18.30
CA SER A 143 -19.71 -17.87 19.46
C SER A 143 -19.81 -16.33 19.56
N ALA A 144 -20.02 -15.65 18.44
CA ALA A 144 -20.28 -14.22 18.36
C ALA A 144 -21.78 -13.85 18.55
N GLY A 145 -22.65 -14.82 18.81
CA GLY A 145 -24.10 -14.60 18.99
C GLY A 145 -24.86 -14.26 17.71
N GLN A 146 -24.28 -14.52 16.54
CA GLN A 146 -24.95 -14.33 15.24
C GLN A 146 -25.61 -15.64 14.80
N ASP A 147 -26.90 -15.56 14.43
CA ASP A 147 -27.65 -16.67 13.87
C ASP A 147 -27.40 -16.78 12.35
N PRO A 148 -27.14 -17.98 11.81
CA PRO A 148 -26.82 -18.15 10.40
C PRO A 148 -28.05 -17.86 9.52
N SER A 149 -28.06 -16.72 8.82
CA SER A 149 -29.17 -16.23 8.01
C SER A 149 -29.16 -16.74 6.55
N GLY A 150 -28.64 -17.95 6.31
CA GLY A 150 -28.53 -18.57 4.99
C GLY A 150 -27.48 -17.94 4.05
N SER A 151 -26.81 -16.87 4.50
CA SER A 151 -25.66 -16.26 3.85
C SER A 151 -24.59 -16.01 4.91
N VAL A 152 -23.34 -16.30 4.58
CA VAL A 152 -22.19 -16.13 5.48
C VAL A 152 -21.03 -15.52 4.71
N GLU A 153 -20.36 -14.55 5.32
CA GLU A 153 -19.21 -13.84 4.74
C GLU A 153 -18.05 -13.82 5.74
N PHE A 154 -16.86 -14.19 5.27
CA PHE A 154 -15.68 -14.29 6.12
C PHE A 154 -14.38 -14.10 5.33
N ASP A 155 -13.31 -13.77 6.05
CA ASP A 155 -11.94 -13.75 5.54
C ASP A 155 -11.40 -15.18 5.41
N VAL A 156 -11.13 -15.59 4.18
CA VAL A 156 -10.61 -16.92 3.83
C VAL A 156 -9.17 -17.09 4.29
N ILE A 157 -8.38 -16.03 4.26
CA ILE A 157 -6.94 -16.08 4.57
C ILE A 157 -6.74 -16.18 6.08
N SER A 158 -7.49 -15.38 6.85
CA SER A 158 -7.54 -15.53 8.31
C SER A 158 -8.05 -16.92 8.74
N LEU A 159 -9.03 -17.46 8.01
CA LEU A 159 -9.51 -18.83 8.24
C LEU A 159 -8.42 -19.87 7.96
N SER A 160 -7.75 -19.76 6.81
CA SER A 160 -6.62 -20.60 6.42
C SER A 160 -5.50 -20.63 7.46
N ASP A 161 -5.04 -19.45 7.90
CA ASP A 161 -4.01 -19.31 8.93
C ASP A 161 -4.41 -20.02 10.24
N SER A 162 -5.65 -19.82 10.68
CA SER A 162 -6.16 -20.43 11.91
C SER A 162 -6.36 -21.94 11.84
N MET A 163 -6.60 -22.48 10.64
CA MET A 163 -6.75 -23.92 10.41
C MET A 163 -5.40 -24.60 10.14
N GLY A 164 -4.34 -23.82 9.88
CA GLY A 164 -3.07 -24.33 9.37
C GLY A 164 -3.19 -24.92 7.96
N TRP A 165 -4.14 -24.43 7.15
CA TRP A 165 -4.38 -24.90 5.79
C TRP A 165 -3.93 -23.85 4.79
N GLU A 166 -3.33 -24.27 3.68
CA GLU A 166 -2.97 -23.36 2.59
C GLU A 166 -4.22 -22.68 1.98
N SER A 167 -4.14 -21.38 1.73
CA SER A 167 -5.27 -20.62 1.17
C SER A 167 -5.82 -21.13 -0.17
N PRO A 168 -5.02 -21.66 -1.12
CA PRO A 168 -5.57 -22.24 -2.33
C PRO A 168 -6.44 -23.48 -2.08
N LEU A 169 -6.09 -24.30 -1.08
CA LEU A 169 -6.84 -25.51 -0.73
C LEU A 169 -8.19 -25.17 -0.09
N VAL A 170 -8.22 -24.19 0.80
CA VAL A 170 -9.47 -23.69 1.38
C VAL A 170 -10.38 -23.12 0.29
N LYS A 171 -9.85 -22.26 -0.60
CA LYS A 171 -10.61 -21.71 -1.74
C LYS A 171 -11.16 -22.81 -2.65
N ARG A 172 -10.37 -23.85 -2.92
CA ARG A 172 -10.81 -25.02 -3.72
C ARG A 172 -11.94 -25.79 -3.01
N SER A 173 -11.80 -26.09 -1.73
CA SER A 173 -12.81 -26.79 -0.94
C SER A 173 -14.13 -26.01 -0.90
N LEU A 174 -14.08 -24.69 -0.74
CA LEU A 174 -15.27 -23.84 -0.75
C LEU A 174 -15.94 -23.81 -2.13
N ARG A 175 -15.16 -23.72 -3.22
CA ARG A 175 -15.71 -23.80 -4.58
C ARG A 175 -16.45 -25.12 -4.82
N GLN A 176 -15.89 -26.24 -4.37
CA GLN A 176 -16.49 -27.57 -4.55
C GLN A 176 -17.90 -27.69 -3.97
N LEU A 177 -18.30 -26.84 -3.00
CA LEU A 177 -19.66 -26.79 -2.46
C LEU A 177 -20.73 -26.45 -3.51
N GLN A 178 -20.36 -25.78 -4.61
CA GLN A 178 -21.28 -25.44 -5.70
C GLN A 178 -21.73 -26.67 -6.52
N TRP A 179 -21.00 -27.79 -6.41
CA TRP A 179 -21.29 -29.02 -7.13
C TRP A 179 -21.91 -30.06 -6.21
N ASN A 180 -23.06 -30.60 -6.61
CA ASN A 180 -23.71 -31.69 -5.90
C ASN A 180 -22.95 -33.02 -6.12
N SER A 181 -22.49 -33.65 -5.04
CA SER A 181 -21.98 -35.04 -5.07
C SER A 181 -23.10 -36.10 -5.17
N LYS A 182 -24.37 -35.69 -5.22
CA LYS A 182 -25.52 -36.59 -5.37
C LYS A 182 -25.79 -36.92 -6.85
N GLY A 183 -24.78 -37.43 -7.53
CA GLY A 183 -24.91 -38.16 -8.79
C GLY A 183 -24.42 -39.58 -8.57
N THR A 184 -25.33 -40.53 -8.45
CA THR A 184 -25.03 -41.96 -8.46
C THR A 184 -24.31 -42.31 -9.76
N GLY A 185 -22.99 -42.53 -9.70
CA GLY A 185 -22.19 -42.89 -10.87
C GLY A 185 -20.74 -43.22 -10.51
N ASN A 186 -20.50 -44.50 -10.22
CA ASN A 186 -19.24 -45.27 -10.31
C ASN A 186 -17.89 -44.66 -9.83
N PRO A 187 -17.16 -45.30 -8.89
CA PRO A 187 -15.87 -44.83 -8.39
C PRO A 187 -14.71 -45.29 -9.30
N ARG A 188 -14.64 -44.81 -10.55
CA ARG A 188 -13.53 -45.15 -11.45
C ARG A 188 -12.76 -44.00 -12.10
N ASN A 189 -13.16 -42.74 -11.91
CA ASN A 189 -12.46 -41.60 -12.52
C ASN A 189 -11.70 -40.72 -11.51
N SER A 190 -11.03 -41.33 -10.53
CA SER A 190 -10.16 -40.61 -9.59
C SER A 190 -8.78 -40.24 -10.17
N LEU A 191 -8.48 -40.54 -11.44
CA LEU A 191 -7.15 -40.32 -12.02
C LEU A 191 -7.06 -39.34 -13.21
N GLU A 192 -8.16 -38.72 -13.65
CA GLU A 192 -8.13 -37.77 -14.79
C GLU A 192 -8.18 -36.28 -14.40
N ILE A 193 -8.32 -35.94 -13.10
CA ILE A 193 -8.44 -34.54 -12.65
C ILE A 193 -7.06 -33.86 -12.43
N LEU A 194 -5.95 -34.56 -12.74
CA LEU A 194 -4.60 -33.99 -12.62
C LEU A 194 -4.09 -33.32 -13.91
N GLY A 195 -4.81 -33.39 -15.03
CA GLY A 195 -4.31 -32.95 -16.34
C GLY A 195 -4.81 -31.60 -16.88
N SER A 196 -5.80 -30.94 -16.26
CA SER A 196 -6.52 -29.81 -16.91
C SER A 196 -6.59 -28.51 -16.09
N LEU A 197 -5.60 -28.22 -15.26
CA LEU A 197 -5.53 -26.94 -14.54
C LEU A 197 -4.18 -26.24 -14.74
N ARG A 198 -3.78 -26.08 -16.00
CA ARG A 198 -2.84 -25.04 -16.40
C ARG A 198 -3.62 -24.01 -17.21
N GLU A 199 -3.59 -22.77 -16.71
CA GLU A 199 -4.00 -21.53 -17.40
C GLU A 199 -5.45 -21.46 -17.89
N SER A 200 -6.32 -20.84 -17.08
CA SER A 200 -7.43 -20.02 -17.59
C SER A 200 -7.84 -19.02 -16.52
N LEU A 201 -7.11 -17.90 -16.49
CA LEU A 201 -7.71 -16.60 -16.24
C LEU A 201 -8.87 -16.42 -17.23
N GLU A 202 -10.02 -15.97 -16.72
CA GLU A 202 -11.18 -15.50 -17.49
C GLU A 202 -11.77 -16.50 -18.49
N PHE A 203 -12.93 -17.09 -18.18
CA PHE A 203 -14.08 -17.23 -19.09
C PHE A 203 -15.18 -18.03 -18.39
N ASN A 204 -16.35 -17.41 -18.22
CA ASN A 204 -17.58 -18.09 -17.85
C ASN A 204 -18.00 -19.01 -19.02
N HIS A 205 -17.68 -20.31 -18.93
CA HIS A 205 -18.35 -21.31 -19.75
C HIS A 205 -19.04 -22.34 -18.86
N SER A 206 -20.38 -22.27 -18.89
CA SER A 206 -21.29 -23.25 -18.33
C SER A 206 -21.19 -24.56 -19.09
N SER A 207 -20.37 -25.49 -18.59
CA SER A 207 -20.48 -26.90 -18.98
C SER A 207 -21.63 -27.53 -18.18
N GLU A 208 -22.71 -27.84 -18.89
CA GLU A 208 -23.87 -28.58 -18.41
C GLU A 208 -23.51 -30.06 -18.25
N THR A 209 -23.16 -30.50 -17.04
CA THR A 209 -23.37 -31.86 -16.52
C THR A 209 -23.04 -31.89 -15.03
N GLY A 210 -23.98 -31.40 -14.22
CA GLY A 210 -23.89 -31.42 -12.77
C GLY A 210 -24.88 -30.42 -12.17
N GLY A 211 -25.99 -30.92 -11.61
CA GLY A 211 -27.05 -30.06 -11.08
C GLY A 211 -26.51 -29.08 -10.03
N LYS A 212 -26.59 -27.77 -10.30
CA LYS A 212 -26.14 -26.71 -9.39
C LYS A 212 -26.84 -26.88 -8.04
N SER A 213 -26.07 -26.93 -6.96
CA SER A 213 -26.55 -27.22 -5.60
C SER A 213 -27.43 -26.14 -4.97
N GLY A 214 -27.79 -25.08 -5.72
CA GLY A 214 -28.45 -23.88 -5.17
C GLY A 214 -27.53 -23.07 -4.24
N ILE A 215 -26.22 -23.34 -4.28
CA ILE A 215 -25.20 -22.70 -3.47
C ILE A 215 -24.37 -21.80 -4.38
N THR A 216 -24.23 -20.54 -4.00
CA THR A 216 -23.36 -19.57 -4.67
C THR A 216 -22.18 -19.26 -3.76
N VAL A 217 -20.97 -19.34 -4.31
CA VAL A 217 -19.71 -19.01 -3.60
C VAL A 217 -19.02 -17.93 -4.41
N GLU A 218 -18.92 -16.74 -3.83
CA GLU A 218 -18.31 -15.55 -4.43
C GLU A 218 -17.04 -15.20 -3.65
N PHE A 219 -15.93 -14.96 -4.35
CA PHE A 219 -14.75 -14.37 -3.75
C PHE A 219 -14.75 -12.87 -4.04
N LEU A 220 -14.56 -12.08 -2.99
CA LEU A 220 -14.72 -10.63 -2.99
C LEU A 220 -13.43 -9.98 -2.45
N GLU A 221 -13.31 -8.67 -2.68
CA GLU A 221 -12.24 -7.82 -2.15
C GLU A 221 -10.82 -8.25 -2.53
N LEU A 222 -10.32 -7.71 -3.65
CA LEU A 222 -8.91 -7.87 -4.02
C LEU A 222 -8.03 -7.26 -2.92
N SER A 223 -7.08 -8.05 -2.44
CA SER A 223 -6.28 -7.74 -1.25
C SER A 223 -4.80 -7.99 -1.51
N PHE A 224 -3.95 -7.16 -0.90
CA PHE A 224 -2.54 -7.49 -0.73
C PHE A 224 -2.44 -8.75 0.10
N HIS A 225 -1.60 -9.68 -0.32
CA HIS A 225 -1.46 -10.99 0.30
C HIS A 225 0.00 -11.20 0.68
N PHE A 226 0.27 -11.50 1.94
CA PHE A 226 1.64 -11.61 2.45
C PHE A 226 1.71 -12.48 3.69
N ARG A 227 2.92 -12.94 4.03
CA ARG A 227 3.24 -13.54 5.32
C ARG A 227 4.06 -12.57 6.15
N ALA A 228 3.64 -12.33 7.39
CA ALA A 228 4.34 -11.42 8.29
C ALA A 228 4.38 -11.96 9.73
N PHE A 229 5.38 -11.55 10.50
CA PHE A 229 5.46 -11.87 11.92
C PHE A 229 4.41 -11.10 12.72
N GLY A 230 3.91 -11.72 13.80
CA GLY A 230 2.94 -11.11 14.72
C GLY A 230 3.48 -10.87 16.13
N ASP A 231 4.76 -11.16 16.38
CA ASP A 231 5.40 -11.07 17.69
C ASP A 231 6.47 -9.97 17.77
N LEU A 232 6.41 -8.97 16.87
CA LEU A 232 7.31 -7.83 16.90
C LEU A 232 7.14 -7.03 18.20
N ASN A 233 8.26 -6.61 18.76
CA ASN A 233 8.25 -5.68 19.88
C ASN A 233 8.06 -4.23 19.38
N SER A 234 7.80 -3.29 20.30
CA SER A 234 7.57 -1.88 19.94
C SER A 234 8.79 -1.22 19.30
N GLN A 235 10.01 -1.57 19.74
CA GLN A 235 11.25 -1.01 19.20
C GLN A 235 11.53 -1.49 17.76
N GLU A 236 11.24 -2.76 17.47
CA GLU A 236 11.33 -3.32 16.13
C GLU A 236 10.32 -2.66 15.20
N LEU A 237 9.08 -2.46 15.67
CA LEU A 237 8.06 -1.77 14.90
C LEU A 237 8.47 -0.32 14.60
N ASP A 238 8.96 0.41 15.61
CA ASP A 238 9.43 1.79 15.42
C ASP A 238 10.63 1.85 14.46
N SER A 239 11.57 0.91 14.55
CA SER A 239 12.69 0.78 13.61
C SER A 239 12.23 0.51 12.17
N ILE A 240 11.21 -0.31 11.98
CA ILE A 240 10.61 -0.55 10.66
C ILE A 240 9.96 0.72 10.11
N VAL A 241 9.21 1.43 10.95
CA VAL A 241 8.55 2.69 10.55
C VAL A 241 9.59 3.74 10.17
N GLU A 242 10.66 3.88 10.95
CA GLU A 242 11.78 4.78 10.66
C GLU A 242 12.49 4.41 9.36
N PHE A 243 12.76 3.11 9.15
CA PHE A 243 13.35 2.62 7.91
C PHE A 243 12.49 2.96 6.68
N LEU A 244 11.20 2.64 6.71
CA LEU A 244 10.29 2.91 5.61
C LEU A 244 10.16 4.42 5.35
N HIS A 245 9.98 5.21 6.40
CA HIS A 245 9.90 6.65 6.27
C HIS A 245 11.20 7.24 5.70
N SER A 246 12.37 6.81 6.19
CA SER A 246 13.67 7.24 5.67
C SER A 246 13.80 6.93 4.17
N ARG A 247 13.40 5.72 3.73
CA ARG A 247 13.36 5.37 2.30
C ARG A 247 12.48 6.31 1.47
N THR A 248 11.28 6.64 1.97
CA THR A 248 10.37 7.56 1.27
C THR A 248 10.92 8.97 1.18
N VAL A 249 11.52 9.50 2.26
CA VAL A 249 12.12 10.83 2.29
C VAL A 249 13.34 10.90 1.36
N SER A 250 14.21 9.90 1.39
CA SER A 250 15.38 9.83 0.51
C SER A 250 14.97 9.75 -0.97
N ARG A 251 13.91 9.00 -1.28
CA ARG A 251 13.37 8.94 -2.65
C ARG A 251 12.83 10.30 -3.10
N GLU A 252 12.06 10.98 -2.26
CA GLU A 252 11.54 12.31 -2.55
C GLU A 252 12.67 13.32 -2.80
N LYS A 253 13.67 13.36 -1.91
CA LYS A 253 14.86 14.19 -2.05
C LYS A 253 15.58 13.92 -3.37
N GLU A 254 15.77 12.65 -3.72
CA GLU A 254 16.47 12.27 -4.93
C GLU A 254 15.71 12.66 -6.21
N GLU A 255 14.40 12.49 -6.25
CA GLU A 255 13.59 12.94 -7.39
C GLU A 255 13.61 14.48 -7.54
N LEU A 256 13.55 15.22 -6.42
CA LEU A 256 13.70 16.67 -6.43
C LEU A 256 15.09 17.10 -6.94
N ARG A 257 16.15 16.41 -6.49
CA ARG A 257 17.53 16.65 -6.94
C ARG A 257 17.69 16.39 -8.43
N LYS A 258 17.17 15.27 -8.95
CA LYS A 258 17.18 14.94 -10.39
C LYS A 258 16.49 16.03 -11.20
N LEU A 259 15.32 16.49 -10.75
CA LEU A 259 14.57 17.56 -11.42
C LEU A 259 15.35 18.88 -11.43
N ARG A 260 16.01 19.25 -10.32
CA ARG A 260 16.86 20.45 -10.24
C ARG A 260 18.08 20.34 -11.16
N SER A 261 18.79 19.23 -11.09
CA SER A 261 19.98 18.97 -11.91
C SER A 261 19.65 19.07 -13.40
N CYS A 262 18.55 18.44 -13.81
CA CYS A 262 18.00 18.52 -15.16
C CYS A 262 17.68 19.97 -15.57
N PHE A 263 16.95 20.70 -14.73
CA PHE A 263 16.60 22.10 -15.00
C PHE A 263 17.83 23.01 -15.09
N ARG A 264 18.82 22.85 -14.20
CA ARG A 264 20.08 23.63 -14.22
C ARG A 264 20.88 23.33 -15.49
N ALA A 265 21.00 22.06 -15.87
CA ALA A 265 21.69 21.65 -17.09
C ALA A 265 21.07 22.34 -18.32
N PHE A 266 19.76 22.21 -18.52
CA PHE A 266 19.08 22.83 -19.67
C PHE A 266 19.10 24.36 -19.61
N ARG A 267 18.96 24.96 -18.43
CA ARG A 267 19.01 26.42 -18.27
C ARG A 267 20.40 26.98 -18.59
N SER A 268 21.47 26.24 -18.28
CA SER A 268 22.85 26.70 -18.53
C SER A 268 23.17 26.85 -20.02
N VAL A 269 22.49 26.08 -20.87
CA VAL A 269 22.64 26.09 -22.34
C VAL A 269 21.44 26.73 -23.05
N ALA A 270 20.51 27.33 -22.31
CA ALA A 270 19.31 27.94 -22.89
C ALA A 270 19.63 29.29 -23.55
N PHE A 271 18.93 29.59 -24.64
CA PHE A 271 18.86 30.93 -25.21
C PHE A 271 17.66 31.70 -24.63
N GLN A 272 17.73 33.04 -24.64
CA GLN A 272 16.59 33.87 -24.22
C GLN A 272 15.39 33.73 -25.16
N SER A 273 15.65 33.53 -26.45
CA SER A 273 14.66 33.32 -27.50
C SER A 273 15.20 32.33 -28.53
N CYS A 274 14.29 31.70 -29.28
CA CYS A 274 14.64 30.88 -30.44
C CYS A 274 14.98 31.71 -31.68
N LEU A 275 14.68 33.02 -31.65
CA LEU A 275 14.94 33.96 -32.73
C LEU A 275 15.41 35.31 -32.18
N PRO A 276 16.32 36.01 -32.89
CA PRO A 276 17.01 35.58 -34.10
C PRO A 276 17.93 34.37 -33.85
N TRP A 277 18.24 33.61 -34.90
CA TRP A 277 19.07 32.41 -34.77
C TRP A 277 20.42 32.80 -34.16
N PRO A 278 20.87 32.09 -33.10
CA PRO A 278 22.17 32.36 -32.52
C PRO A 278 23.26 32.10 -33.57
N PRO A 279 24.43 32.77 -33.48
CA PRO A 279 25.54 32.47 -34.37
C PRO A 279 25.91 30.98 -34.27
N ASP A 280 26.17 30.31 -35.40
CA ASP A 280 26.46 28.87 -35.48
C ASP A 280 27.50 28.41 -34.44
N LYS A 281 28.51 29.25 -34.18
CA LYS A 281 29.55 29.01 -33.19
C LYS A 281 29.00 28.90 -31.76
N GLU A 282 28.11 29.80 -31.36
CA GLU A 282 27.51 29.77 -30.00
C GLU A 282 26.57 28.56 -29.85
N GLU A 283 25.87 28.20 -30.92
CA GLU A 283 25.04 26.98 -30.95
C GLU A 283 25.89 25.71 -30.78
N GLU A 284 26.99 25.60 -31.52
CA GLU A 284 27.90 24.45 -31.44
C GLU A 284 28.59 24.34 -30.07
N GLU A 285 28.98 25.46 -29.47
CA GLU A 285 29.54 25.52 -28.11
C GLU A 285 28.51 25.03 -27.06
N LYS A 286 27.26 25.54 -27.10
CA LYS A 286 26.21 25.11 -26.18
C LYS A 286 25.77 23.66 -26.40
N SER A 287 25.73 23.19 -27.66
CA SER A 287 25.47 21.80 -28.01
C SER A 287 26.53 20.87 -27.45
N SER A 288 27.81 21.24 -27.60
CA SER A 288 28.95 20.50 -27.04
C SER A 288 28.89 20.47 -25.52
N ARG A 289 28.59 21.61 -24.89
CA ARG A 289 28.43 21.70 -23.43
C ARG A 289 27.29 20.83 -22.91
N LEU A 290 26.14 20.80 -23.60
CA LEU A 290 25.02 19.93 -23.22
C LEU A 290 25.41 18.45 -23.32
N LYS A 291 26.08 18.04 -24.40
CA LYS A 291 26.55 16.65 -24.57
C LYS A 291 27.55 16.24 -23.49
N GLU A 292 28.42 17.16 -23.07
CA GLU A 292 29.35 16.94 -21.97
C GLU A 292 28.60 16.76 -20.64
N LEU A 293 27.65 17.65 -20.31
CA LEU A 293 26.81 17.51 -19.09
C LEU A 293 26.04 16.19 -19.04
N LEU A 294 25.49 15.75 -20.19
CA LEU A 294 24.79 14.46 -20.27
C LEU A 294 25.75 13.28 -20.08
N ARG A 295 26.94 13.35 -20.67
CA ARG A 295 27.96 12.33 -20.51
C ARG A 295 28.41 12.22 -19.05
N GLU A 296 28.75 13.34 -18.42
CA GLU A 296 29.10 13.40 -16.99
C GLU A 296 28.00 12.82 -16.09
N TYR A 297 26.74 13.04 -16.43
CA TYR A 297 25.61 12.50 -15.65
C TYR A 297 25.53 10.96 -15.70
N PHE A 298 25.75 10.35 -16.88
CA PHE A 298 25.66 8.89 -17.05
C PHE A 298 26.96 8.15 -16.71
N GLU A 299 28.11 8.82 -16.79
CA GLU A 299 29.42 8.26 -16.39
C GLU A 299 29.68 8.38 -14.88
N ARG A 300 28.80 9.06 -14.14
CA ARG A 300 28.86 9.13 -12.68
C ARG A 300 28.59 7.75 -12.06
N ASP A 301 29.57 7.23 -11.32
CA ASP A 301 29.43 5.99 -10.56
C ASP A 301 28.43 6.15 -9.41
N GLY A 302 27.20 5.65 -9.62
CA GLY A 302 26.24 5.30 -8.58
C GLY A 302 25.70 6.43 -7.66
N PRO A 303 24.65 6.14 -6.88
CA PRO A 303 24.14 7.05 -5.85
C PRO A 303 25.19 7.18 -4.73
N GLY A 304 25.60 8.41 -4.37
CA GLY A 304 26.64 8.68 -3.36
C GLY A 304 27.81 9.56 -3.81
N SER A 305 27.81 10.13 -5.01
CA SER A 305 28.90 11.04 -5.44
C SER A 305 28.81 12.41 -4.74
N ASP A 306 29.94 12.92 -4.23
CA ASP A 306 30.19 14.13 -3.42
C ASP A 306 29.49 15.46 -3.79
N ARG A 307 28.67 15.55 -4.85
CA ARG A 307 27.79 16.73 -5.10
C ARG A 307 26.40 16.60 -4.46
N GLU A 308 26.19 15.60 -3.60
CA GLU A 308 24.98 15.55 -2.75
C GLU A 308 24.92 16.78 -1.83
N ASP A 309 26.06 17.22 -1.30
CA ASP A 309 26.16 18.38 -0.40
C ASP A 309 25.98 19.73 -1.14
N GLU A 310 26.50 19.87 -2.36
CA GLU A 310 26.38 21.11 -3.16
C GLU A 310 24.93 21.42 -3.59
N ASP A 311 24.13 20.38 -3.86
CA ASP A 311 22.72 20.53 -4.23
C ASP A 311 21.81 20.82 -3.01
N GLU A 312 22.18 20.35 -1.81
CA GLU A 312 21.49 20.63 -0.55
C GLU A 312 21.75 22.09 -0.07
N GLU A 313 22.95 22.64 -0.26
CA GLU A 313 23.28 24.02 0.15
C GLU A 313 22.51 25.11 -0.63
N GLU A 314 22.17 24.88 -1.90
CA GLU A 314 21.34 25.82 -2.68
C GLU A 314 19.88 25.88 -2.20
N GLU A 315 19.45 24.88 -1.42
CA GLU A 315 18.16 24.87 -0.73
C GLU A 315 18.30 25.35 0.71
N LYS A 316 19.08 26.41 0.95
CA LYS A 316 18.85 27.25 2.12
C LYS A 316 17.41 27.74 2.07
N ASN A 317 16.56 27.07 2.85
CA ASN A 317 15.17 27.39 3.19
C ASN A 317 14.93 28.90 3.13
N LEU A 318 14.50 29.42 1.98
CA LEU A 318 14.01 30.80 1.91
C LEU A 318 12.69 30.95 2.67
N GLY A 319 12.10 29.82 3.09
CA GLY A 319 10.84 29.78 3.81
C GLY A 319 9.72 30.43 3.01
N ILE A 320 8.55 30.45 3.60
CA ILE A 320 7.49 31.32 3.13
C ILE A 320 7.71 32.66 3.85
N ALA A 321 7.80 33.76 3.09
CA ALA A 321 7.92 35.08 3.71
C ALA A 321 6.72 35.36 4.63
N GLN A 322 6.97 36.01 5.77
CA GLN A 322 6.02 36.15 6.87
C GLN A 322 4.68 36.80 6.46
N ASP A 323 4.71 37.68 5.45
CA ASP A 323 3.52 38.31 4.87
C ASP A 323 2.60 37.29 4.17
N TRP A 324 3.18 36.30 3.48
CA TRP A 324 2.44 35.23 2.82
C TRP A 324 1.94 34.18 3.80
N GLU A 325 2.69 33.93 4.88
CA GLU A 325 2.31 32.96 5.91
C GLU A 325 0.94 33.27 6.53
N SER A 326 0.69 34.54 6.87
CA SER A 326 -0.60 34.95 7.46
C SER A 326 -1.77 34.70 6.52
N GLN A 327 -1.60 34.97 5.22
CA GLN A 327 -2.61 34.70 4.21
C GLN A 327 -2.85 33.20 4.04
N ILE A 328 -1.79 32.40 4.00
CA ILE A 328 -1.88 30.93 3.86
C ILE A 328 -2.62 30.32 5.04
N ARG A 329 -2.29 30.73 6.27
CA ARG A 329 -2.99 30.28 7.48
C ARG A 329 -4.47 30.64 7.43
N ALA A 330 -4.82 31.85 6.98
CA ALA A 330 -6.21 32.26 6.79
C ALA A 330 -6.93 31.39 5.74
N ASP A 331 -6.27 31.09 4.61
CA ASP A 331 -6.81 30.22 3.57
C ASP A 331 -7.02 28.77 4.09
N ILE A 332 -6.08 28.25 4.89
CA ILE A 332 -6.19 26.93 5.54
C ILE A 332 -7.37 26.89 6.51
N ARG A 333 -7.52 27.89 7.38
CA ARG A 333 -8.67 27.98 8.29
C ARG A 333 -9.99 28.08 7.54
N HIS A 334 -10.03 28.85 6.46
CA HIS A 334 -11.22 28.96 5.63
C HIS A 334 -11.58 27.62 4.98
N PHE A 335 -10.58 26.88 4.49
CA PHE A 335 -10.76 25.54 3.94
C PHE A 335 -11.30 24.57 5.00
N LEU A 336 -10.69 24.51 6.18
CA LEU A 336 -11.13 23.65 7.28
C LEU A 336 -12.57 23.97 7.72
N ALA A 337 -12.95 25.25 7.77
CA ALA A 337 -14.30 25.67 8.15
C ALA A 337 -15.38 25.25 7.13
N ILE A 338 -15.03 25.08 5.85
CA ILE A 338 -15.97 24.61 4.81
C ILE A 338 -16.14 23.09 4.86
N HIS A 339 -15.15 22.37 5.39
CA HIS A 339 -15.13 20.91 5.44
C HIS A 339 -15.07 20.37 6.89
N PRO A 340 -16.06 20.68 7.75
CA PRO A 340 -16.02 20.32 9.17
C PRO A 340 -16.11 18.82 9.43
N ASP A 341 -16.74 18.07 8.53
CA ASP A 341 -16.96 16.62 8.68
C ASP A 341 -15.76 15.77 8.23
N GLU A 342 -14.71 16.41 7.68
CA GLU A 342 -13.57 15.71 7.09
C GLU A 342 -12.29 15.83 7.93
N THR A 343 -11.56 14.72 8.06
CA THR A 343 -10.28 14.69 8.76
C THR A 343 -9.12 14.81 7.78
N PHE A 344 -8.49 15.99 7.71
CA PHE A 344 -7.32 16.22 6.87
C PHE A 344 -6.00 15.98 7.63
N SER A 345 -4.96 15.57 6.90
CA SER A 345 -3.56 15.72 7.33
C SER A 345 -2.98 17.02 6.74
N GLY A 346 -1.92 17.56 7.34
CA GLY A 346 -1.26 18.76 6.80
C GLY A 346 -0.78 18.56 5.35
N ARG A 347 -0.32 17.35 5.04
CA ARG A 347 0.07 16.97 3.67
C ARG A 347 -1.12 16.87 2.72
N ALA A 348 -2.27 16.37 3.16
CA ALA A 348 -3.49 16.36 2.35
C ALA A 348 -3.93 17.78 1.96
N ILE A 349 -3.89 18.74 2.89
CA ILE A 349 -4.19 20.15 2.59
C ILE A 349 -3.14 20.73 1.61
N ALA A 350 -1.86 20.45 1.84
CA ALA A 350 -0.80 20.89 0.94
C ALA A 350 -0.98 20.32 -0.48
N ARG A 351 -1.38 19.05 -0.61
CA ARG A 351 -1.73 18.41 -1.89
C ARG A 351 -2.86 19.18 -2.59
N ILE A 352 -3.97 19.47 -1.91
CA ILE A 352 -5.09 20.23 -2.47
C ILE A 352 -4.65 21.61 -2.96
N PHE A 353 -3.87 22.33 -2.15
CA PHE A 353 -3.40 23.68 -2.47
C PHE A 353 -2.37 23.72 -3.62
N HIS A 354 -1.62 22.65 -3.81
CA HIS A 354 -0.79 22.43 -5.01
C HIS A 354 -1.58 21.88 -6.20
N GLY A 355 -2.81 21.41 -5.98
CA GLY A 355 -3.67 20.79 -6.98
C GLY A 355 -3.26 19.36 -7.36
N ILE A 356 -2.89 18.59 -6.35
CA ILE A 356 -2.61 17.16 -6.38
C ILE A 356 -3.83 16.43 -5.85
N GLY A 357 -4.38 15.51 -6.64
CA GLY A 357 -5.43 14.62 -6.17
C GLY A 357 -4.85 13.41 -5.44
N SER A 358 -5.59 12.89 -4.47
CA SER A 358 -5.25 11.65 -3.77
C SER A 358 -6.46 10.71 -3.75
N PRO A 359 -6.29 9.43 -3.39
CA PRO A 359 -7.40 8.48 -3.38
C PRO A 359 -8.57 8.91 -2.48
N ARG A 360 -8.27 9.50 -1.31
CA ARG A 360 -9.30 10.03 -0.40
C ARG A 360 -9.81 11.40 -0.83
N PHE A 361 -8.97 12.22 -1.45
CA PHE A 361 -9.31 13.58 -1.87
C PHE A 361 -9.14 13.74 -3.40
N PRO A 362 -10.06 13.16 -4.19
CA PRO A 362 -9.92 13.09 -5.64
C PRO A 362 -10.09 14.46 -6.31
N ALA A 363 -9.29 14.72 -7.35
CA ALA A 363 -9.31 15.97 -8.10
C ALA A 363 -10.68 16.26 -8.77
N GLN A 364 -11.48 15.23 -9.04
CA GLN A 364 -12.82 15.34 -9.61
C GLN A 364 -13.79 16.06 -8.66
N ILE A 365 -13.55 16.00 -7.36
CA ILE A 365 -14.34 16.65 -6.31
C ILE A 365 -13.65 17.94 -5.90
N TYR A 366 -12.43 17.83 -5.37
CA TYR A 366 -11.69 18.96 -4.79
C TYR A 366 -11.14 19.94 -5.82
N GLY A 367 -10.85 19.48 -7.03
CA GLY A 367 -10.34 20.33 -8.11
C GLY A 367 -11.37 21.28 -8.72
N ARG A 368 -12.65 21.12 -8.36
CA ARG A 368 -13.71 22.06 -8.75
C ARG A 368 -13.62 23.36 -7.95
N ASP A 369 -13.15 23.31 -6.71
CA ASP A 369 -13.00 24.51 -5.88
C ASP A 369 -11.67 25.23 -6.18
N ARG A 370 -11.73 26.14 -7.16
CA ARG A 370 -10.58 26.95 -7.60
C ARG A 370 -10.11 27.98 -6.57
N ARG A 371 -10.85 28.19 -5.48
CA ARG A 371 -10.40 29.05 -4.37
C ARG A 371 -9.18 28.46 -3.67
N PHE A 372 -9.13 27.12 -3.60
CA PHE A 372 -8.08 26.37 -2.91
C PHE A 372 -7.19 25.61 -3.89
N TRP A 373 -7.77 25.01 -4.94
CA TRP A 373 -7.03 24.17 -5.86
C TRP A 373 -5.99 24.93 -6.69
N ARG A 374 -4.72 24.52 -6.59
CA ARG A 374 -3.54 25.19 -7.22
C ARG A 374 -3.31 26.63 -6.77
N ARG A 375 -3.94 27.09 -5.69
CA ARG A 375 -3.82 28.47 -5.19
C ARG A 375 -2.39 28.83 -4.79
N HIS A 376 -1.69 27.88 -4.17
CA HIS A 376 -0.36 28.06 -3.58
C HIS A 376 0.73 27.26 -4.30
N LEU A 377 0.52 26.92 -5.58
CA LEU A 377 1.45 26.13 -6.40
C LEU A 377 2.91 26.65 -6.42
N PRO A 378 3.19 27.97 -6.46
CA PRO A 378 4.57 28.46 -6.46
C PRO A 378 5.30 28.29 -5.14
N LEU A 379 4.56 28.05 -4.05
CA LEU A 379 5.13 27.94 -2.72
C LEU A 379 5.75 26.57 -2.48
N GLU A 380 6.60 26.51 -1.48
CA GLU A 380 7.27 25.27 -1.08
C GLU A 380 6.29 24.32 -0.36
N PHE A 381 6.21 23.08 -0.84
CA PHE A 381 5.26 22.09 -0.37
C PHE A 381 5.44 21.73 1.11
N GLN A 382 6.70 21.56 1.57
CA GLN A 382 6.98 21.14 2.93
C GLN A 382 6.64 22.25 3.94
N SER A 383 7.00 23.49 3.65
CA SER A 383 6.56 24.65 4.44
C SER A 383 5.03 24.74 4.51
N LEU A 384 4.33 24.54 3.41
CA LEU A 384 2.86 24.53 3.39
C LEU A 384 2.26 23.39 4.23
N SER A 385 2.81 22.17 4.11
CA SER A 385 2.40 21.00 4.88
C SER A 385 2.60 21.22 6.40
N ARG A 386 3.69 21.88 6.79
CA ARG A 386 3.96 22.26 8.18
C ARG A 386 2.93 23.25 8.69
N LEU A 387 2.69 24.36 7.97
CA LEU A 387 1.68 25.35 8.34
C LEU A 387 0.28 24.73 8.46
N ALA A 388 -0.08 23.86 7.52
CA ALA A 388 -1.35 23.14 7.57
C ALA A 388 -1.45 22.23 8.79
N THR A 389 -0.36 21.54 9.16
CA THR A 389 -0.33 20.70 10.37
C THR A 389 -0.54 21.54 11.63
N GLU A 390 0.15 22.68 11.73
CA GLU A 390 0.01 23.60 12.86
C GLU A 390 -1.42 24.16 12.99
N GLU A 391 -2.04 24.58 11.89
CA GLU A 391 -3.42 25.07 11.90
C GLU A 391 -4.43 23.97 12.23
N ILE A 392 -4.23 22.73 11.75
CA ILE A 392 -5.09 21.59 12.12
C ILE A 392 -5.01 21.31 13.62
N LEU A 393 -3.81 21.42 14.22
CA LEU A 393 -3.63 21.23 15.66
C LEU A 393 -4.25 22.36 16.47
N ALA A 394 -4.23 23.60 15.96
CA ALA A 394 -4.85 24.76 16.62
C ALA A 394 -6.38 24.83 16.44
N PHE A 395 -6.91 24.20 15.38
CA PHE A 395 -8.34 24.17 15.07
C PHE A 395 -9.09 23.06 15.82
N ARG A 396 -8.36 22.04 16.30
CA ARG A 396 -8.87 21.00 17.21
C ARG A 396 -8.84 21.49 18.66
#